data_AF-A0A2V5HWI6-F1
#
_entry.id   AF-A0A2V5HWI6-F1
#
_cell.length_a   1.000
_cell.length_b   1.000
_cell.length_c   1.000
_cell.angle_alpha   90.00
_cell.angle_beta   90.00
_cell.angle_gamma   90.00
#
_symmetry.space_group_name_H-M   'P 1'
#
loop_
_entity.id
_entity.type
_entity.pdbx_description
1 polymer ?
#
loop_
_entity_poly.entity_id
_entity_poly.type
_entity_poly.pdbx_seq_one_letter_code
_entity_poly.pdbx_strand_id
1 'polypeptide(L)'
;MAPTAITLYSTLALLCTTLWHLGRASPVIDPVSSTQHLLQPEFELELEHAQEHPGDDPAPYPLHPSPSPDAPFLSPSHPASADEETSQAPSWFESTLLARRLLALSPTGTASTIFPSPLPEHSRAYAHSPASVAGHSISLTEYVSDCEHALFPSAASAPAPPGGGGHGNPIFLALPIATTFRNTAHGSNLSLSLSWWDHVHRTAPVWPGFPPSPAGLPRVTLLGYVEGIDFAAYTTSGGGGGGSGTGDGEEAEKEAAEVEARLTACYLRAHPDAKAWLPHRKGAPHQSFWARLVVEQVYWVGGFGGLQQIGWANLSEWRG
;
A
#
# COMPACT_ATOMS: atom_id res chain seq x y z
N MET A 1 9.38 -68.98 31.48
CA MET A 1 9.14 -68.95 32.94
C MET A 1 9.91 -67.78 33.52
N ALA A 2 9.24 -66.88 34.24
CA ALA A 2 9.90 -65.91 35.13
C ALA A 2 10.10 -66.56 36.52
N PRO A 3 10.78 -65.90 37.47
CA PRO A 3 10.02 -64.99 38.34
C PRO A 3 10.70 -63.64 38.64
N THR A 4 9.96 -62.78 39.33
CA THR A 4 10.20 -61.35 39.59
C THR A 4 10.33 -61.01 41.08
N ALA A 5 11.16 -60.03 41.43
CA ALA A 5 11.07 -59.13 42.61
C ALA A 5 12.10 -57.99 42.38
N ILE A 6 11.86 -56.67 42.49
CA ILE A 6 10.88 -55.78 43.17
C ILE A 6 11.10 -55.56 44.68
N THR A 7 11.89 -54.51 44.97
CA THR A 7 11.84 -53.53 46.09
C THR A 7 12.59 -52.28 45.57
N LEU A 8 12.21 -50.99 45.66
CA LEU A 8 11.17 -50.17 46.31
C LEU A 8 11.48 -49.54 47.69
N TYR A 9 11.49 -48.20 47.69
CA TYR A 9 11.55 -47.22 48.81
C TYR A 9 12.85 -47.19 49.65
N SER A 10 13.32 -46.06 50.21
CA SER A 10 12.65 -44.76 50.45
C SER A 10 13.62 -43.55 50.52
N THR A 11 13.13 -42.37 50.12
CA THR A 11 13.41 -41.01 50.68
C THR A 11 14.85 -40.55 51.00
N LEU A 12 15.35 -39.61 50.20
CA LEU A 12 15.74 -38.30 50.73
C LEU A 12 15.08 -37.21 49.88
N ALA A 13 14.54 -36.17 50.52
CA ALA A 13 13.59 -35.24 49.89
C ALA A 13 14.00 -33.77 50.05
N LEU A 14 13.50 -32.95 49.12
CA LEU A 14 13.27 -31.49 49.20
C LEU A 14 14.41 -30.58 49.69
N LEU A 15 14.91 -29.74 48.77
CA LEU A 15 15.34 -28.32 48.88
C LEU A 15 16.32 -28.07 47.68
N CYS A 16 16.10 -27.18 46.72
CA CYS A 16 15.14 -26.07 46.61
C CYS A 16 14.57 -25.95 45.18
N THR A 17 13.25 -25.77 45.08
CA THR A 17 12.59 -25.09 43.95
C THR A 17 11.55 -24.12 44.53
N THR A 18 11.43 -22.94 43.92
CA THR A 18 10.57 -21.76 44.25
C THR A 18 11.28 -20.57 44.91
N LEU A 19 11.56 -19.56 44.08
CA LEU A 19 11.62 -18.11 44.32
C LEU A 19 11.93 -17.51 42.93
N TRP A 20 10.92 -17.40 42.07
CA TRP A 20 10.06 -16.22 41.88
C TRP A 20 10.69 -15.14 40.98
N HIS A 21 9.92 -14.78 39.97
CA HIS A 21 10.19 -13.75 38.98
C HIS A 21 10.46 -12.38 39.61
N LEU A 22 11.44 -11.67 39.03
CA LEU A 22 11.56 -10.23 38.81
C LEU A 22 12.84 -10.09 37.95
N GLY A 23 12.89 -9.51 36.77
CA GLY A 23 11.98 -8.56 36.12
C GLY A 23 12.88 -7.62 35.32
N ARG A 24 13.08 -7.90 34.02
CA ARG A 24 13.83 -7.00 33.12
C ARG A 24 13.37 -7.14 31.67
N ALA A 25 12.12 -6.73 31.43
CA ALA A 25 11.71 -6.35 30.09
C ALA A 25 12.45 -5.06 29.70
N SER A 26 13.01 -5.01 28.49
CA SER A 26 13.45 -3.74 27.89
C SER A 26 12.21 -2.89 27.60
N PRO A 27 12.27 -1.55 27.76
CA PRO A 27 11.13 -0.70 27.49
C PRO A 27 10.79 -0.73 26.00
N VAL A 28 9.58 -1.20 25.68
CA VAL A 28 8.93 -0.88 24.40
C VAL A 28 8.60 0.61 24.44
N ILE A 29 9.00 1.34 23.39
CA ILE A 29 8.64 2.75 23.22
C ILE A 29 7.29 2.77 22.51
N ASP A 30 6.22 2.93 23.26
CA ASP A 30 4.88 3.12 22.70
C ASP A 30 4.79 4.50 22.00
N PRO A 31 4.27 4.57 20.75
CA PRO A 31 3.89 5.84 20.16
C PRO A 31 2.63 6.37 20.88
N VAL A 32 2.75 7.55 21.49
CA VAL A 32 1.68 8.17 22.28
C VAL A 32 0.47 8.48 21.40
N SER A 33 -0.62 7.73 21.60
CA SER A 33 -1.94 8.06 21.07
C SER A 33 -2.57 9.15 21.94
N SER A 34 -2.46 10.41 21.51
CA SER A 34 -3.05 11.57 22.21
C SER A 34 -4.55 11.72 21.93
N THR A 35 -5.35 10.84 22.52
CA THR A 35 -6.83 10.96 22.59
C THR A 35 -7.36 10.87 24.03
N GLN A 36 -6.77 11.65 24.94
CA GLN A 36 -7.23 11.80 26.33
C GLN A 36 -7.35 13.26 26.77
N HIS A 37 -7.99 14.11 25.95
CA HIS A 37 -8.34 15.48 26.39
C HIS A 37 -9.65 16.03 25.82
N LEU A 38 -10.70 15.19 25.79
CA LEU A 38 -12.09 15.63 25.66
C LEU A 38 -12.97 14.92 26.70
N LEU A 39 -12.83 15.34 27.95
CA LEU A 39 -13.85 15.19 28.98
C LEU A 39 -14.36 16.59 29.33
N GLN A 40 -15.53 16.94 28.81
CA GLN A 40 -16.33 18.09 29.21
C GLN A 40 -17.79 17.63 29.38
N PRO A 41 -18.58 18.28 30.25
CA PRO A 41 -19.83 17.73 30.76
C PRO A 41 -20.94 17.70 29.70
N GLU A 42 -21.92 16.83 29.94
CA GLU A 42 -23.11 16.68 29.11
C GLU A 42 -23.85 18.01 28.97
N PHE A 43 -24.17 18.37 27.72
CA PHE A 43 -25.05 19.47 27.38
C PHE A 43 -26.33 18.86 26.82
N GLU A 44 -27.40 18.83 27.61
CA GLU A 44 -28.71 18.40 27.13
C GLU A 44 -29.18 19.35 26.03
N LEU A 45 -29.35 18.83 24.81
CA LEU A 45 -30.04 19.50 23.72
C LEU A 45 -31.47 18.97 23.67
N GLU A 46 -32.43 19.82 24.04
CA GLU A 46 -33.85 19.53 23.88
C GLU A 46 -34.18 19.27 22.40
N LEU A 47 -34.81 18.13 22.14
CA LEU A 47 -35.13 17.68 20.78
C LEU A 47 -36.53 18.19 20.39
N GLU A 48 -36.62 19.42 19.86
CA GLU A 48 -37.88 19.90 19.28
C GLU A 48 -38.31 19.02 18.09
N HIS A 49 -39.57 18.60 18.10
CA HIS A 49 -40.15 17.76 17.06
C HIS A 49 -40.33 18.53 15.75
N ALA A 50 -39.46 18.26 14.77
CA ALA A 50 -39.72 18.61 13.38
C ALA A 50 -40.78 17.66 12.79
N GLN A 51 -41.93 18.21 12.41
CA GLN A 51 -43.06 17.46 11.87
C GLN A 51 -42.82 17.12 10.39
N GLU A 52 -42.80 15.83 10.03
CA GLU A 52 -42.55 15.39 8.65
C GLU A 52 -43.65 15.86 7.68
N HIS A 53 -43.24 16.44 6.56
CA HIS A 53 -44.06 16.60 5.36
C HIS A 53 -43.40 15.79 4.21
N PRO A 54 -44.13 14.91 3.53
CA PRO A 54 -43.52 14.03 2.53
C PRO A 54 -43.41 14.71 1.16
N GLY A 55 -42.19 14.84 0.65
CA GLY A 55 -41.92 15.16 -0.75
C GLY A 55 -41.04 16.39 -0.97
N ASP A 56 -39.72 16.22 -0.80
CA ASP A 56 -38.70 17.01 -1.50
C ASP A 56 -37.41 16.16 -1.62
N ASP A 57 -36.81 16.15 -2.82
CA ASP A 57 -35.51 15.51 -3.06
C ASP A 57 -34.37 16.33 -2.42
N PRO A 58 -33.35 15.71 -1.80
CA PRO A 58 -32.23 16.45 -1.21
C PRO A 58 -31.32 17.05 -2.31
N ALA A 59 -31.49 18.34 -2.55
CA ALA A 59 -30.63 19.12 -3.45
C ALA A 59 -29.16 19.15 -2.97
N PRO A 60 -28.18 19.25 -3.89
CA PRO A 60 -26.76 19.18 -3.54
C PRO A 60 -26.28 20.43 -2.79
N TYR A 61 -25.55 20.21 -1.69
CA TYR A 61 -24.94 21.28 -0.88
C TYR A 61 -23.95 22.14 -1.71
N PRO A 62 -24.10 23.48 -1.74
CA PRO A 62 -23.19 24.35 -2.49
C PRO A 62 -21.90 24.64 -1.71
N LEU A 63 -20.77 24.12 -2.19
CA LEU A 63 -19.42 24.39 -1.66
C LEU A 63 -18.77 25.65 -2.28
N HIS A 64 -19.39 26.83 -2.14
CA HIS A 64 -18.70 28.11 -2.38
C HIS A 64 -19.36 29.27 -1.60
N PRO A 65 -18.62 30.01 -0.75
CA PRO A 65 -19.06 31.32 -0.29
C PRO A 65 -18.84 32.37 -1.39
N SER A 66 -19.92 32.94 -1.91
CA SER A 66 -19.84 34.15 -2.76
C SER A 66 -19.30 35.34 -1.95
N PRO A 67 -18.54 36.26 -2.56
CA PRO A 67 -17.93 37.38 -1.85
C PRO A 67 -18.99 38.41 -1.43
N SER A 68 -19.00 38.78 -0.15
CA SER A 68 -19.68 40.00 0.31
C SER A 68 -18.86 41.22 -0.10
N PRO A 69 -19.47 42.29 -0.62
CA PRO A 69 -18.79 43.57 -0.77
C PRO A 69 -18.56 44.24 0.61
N ASP A 70 -17.71 45.28 0.58
CA ASP A 70 -17.44 46.29 1.63
C ASP A 70 -16.28 46.05 2.62
N ALA A 71 -15.03 46.20 2.12
CA ALA A 71 -13.99 46.99 2.79
C ALA A 71 -12.96 47.52 1.77
N PRO A 72 -12.42 48.75 1.92
CA PRO A 72 -11.74 49.46 0.83
C PRO A 72 -10.23 49.20 0.69
N PHE A 73 -9.73 49.40 -0.53
CA PHE A 73 -8.31 49.40 -0.91
C PHE A 73 -7.44 50.35 -0.07
N LEU A 74 -6.26 49.88 0.32
CA LEU A 74 -5.08 50.73 0.55
C LEU A 74 -3.79 50.05 0.04
N SER A 75 -3.02 50.80 -0.74
CA SER A 75 -1.67 50.51 -1.22
C SER A 75 -1.10 51.79 -1.85
N PRO A 76 0.24 51.94 -2.06
CA PRO A 76 1.36 51.14 -1.56
C PRO A 76 2.49 51.99 -0.92
N SER A 77 3.52 51.35 -0.35
CA SER A 77 4.89 51.91 -0.31
C SER A 77 6.00 50.93 0.12
N HIS A 78 6.27 49.90 -0.70
CA HIS A 78 7.64 49.45 -0.99
C HIS A 78 7.64 48.56 -2.24
N PRO A 79 8.73 48.51 -3.04
CA PRO A 79 8.73 47.84 -4.34
C PRO A 79 8.96 46.34 -4.19
N ALA A 80 7.93 45.62 -3.80
CA ALA A 80 7.83 44.19 -4.04
C ALA A 80 7.18 43.97 -5.42
N SER A 81 7.98 44.11 -6.48
CA SER A 81 7.72 43.41 -7.72
C SER A 81 8.07 41.93 -7.52
N ALA A 82 7.21 41.25 -6.77
CA ALA A 82 7.05 39.80 -6.81
C ALA A 82 5.63 39.62 -7.35
N ASP A 83 5.54 39.07 -8.55
CA ASP A 83 4.31 39.01 -9.32
C ASP A 83 3.17 38.34 -8.53
N GLU A 84 1.93 38.67 -8.87
CA GLU A 84 0.82 37.75 -8.60
C GLU A 84 1.05 36.49 -9.44
N GLU A 85 1.92 35.59 -8.97
CA GLU A 85 1.92 34.19 -9.36
C GLU A 85 0.56 33.64 -8.98
N THR A 86 -0.39 33.74 -9.91
CA THR A 86 -1.63 32.98 -9.91
C THR A 86 -1.23 31.53 -9.65
N SER A 87 -1.48 31.06 -8.43
CA SER A 87 -0.98 29.77 -7.93
C SER A 87 -1.74 28.63 -8.60
N GLN A 88 -1.45 28.44 -9.88
CA GLN A 88 -2.09 27.47 -10.74
C GLN A 88 -1.67 26.08 -10.27
N ALA A 89 -2.65 25.24 -9.94
CA ALA A 89 -2.40 23.85 -9.62
C ALA A 89 -1.61 23.18 -10.77
N PRO A 90 -0.67 22.26 -10.47
CA PRO A 90 0.11 21.58 -11.50
C PRO A 90 -0.79 20.92 -12.55
N SER A 91 -0.27 20.72 -13.75
CA SER A 91 -0.95 19.91 -14.77
C SER A 91 -1.23 18.49 -14.27
N TRP A 92 -2.16 17.80 -14.93
CA TRP A 92 -2.40 16.38 -14.65
C TRP A 92 -1.13 15.55 -14.90
N PHE A 93 -0.36 15.85 -15.94
CA PHE A 93 0.92 15.21 -16.21
C PHE A 93 1.93 15.38 -15.05
N GLU A 94 2.14 16.62 -14.56
CA GLU A 94 3.04 16.86 -13.42
C GLU A 94 2.53 16.18 -12.14
N SER A 95 1.22 16.17 -11.92
CA SER A 95 0.58 15.48 -10.80
C SER A 95 0.78 13.96 -10.89
N THR A 96 0.68 13.39 -12.09
CA THR A 96 0.97 11.99 -12.37
C THR A 96 2.45 11.67 -12.11
N LEU A 97 3.39 12.53 -12.51
CA LEU A 97 4.81 12.37 -12.20
C LEU A 97 5.09 12.41 -10.68
N LEU A 98 4.41 13.28 -9.93
CA LEU A 98 4.48 13.31 -8.46
C LEU A 98 3.92 12.01 -7.84
N ALA A 99 2.83 11.47 -8.39
CA ALA A 99 2.27 10.18 -7.97
C ALA A 99 3.22 9.00 -8.26
N ARG A 100 3.85 8.96 -9.44
CA ARG A 100 4.91 8.00 -9.79
C ARG A 100 6.10 8.11 -8.83
N ARG A 101 6.53 9.33 -8.49
CA ARG A 101 7.60 9.57 -7.52
C ARG A 101 7.23 9.13 -6.11
N LEU A 102 5.97 9.30 -5.70
CA LEU A 102 5.48 8.78 -4.42
C LEU A 102 5.56 7.25 -4.36
N LEU A 103 5.20 6.54 -5.44
CA LEU A 103 5.41 5.09 -5.53
C LEU A 103 6.90 4.73 -5.41
N ALA A 104 7.76 5.37 -6.18
CA ALA A 104 9.20 5.07 -6.19
C ALA A 104 9.89 5.31 -4.83
N LEU A 105 9.31 6.16 -3.97
CA LEU A 105 9.81 6.47 -2.63
C LEU A 105 9.08 5.71 -1.50
N SER A 106 8.01 4.96 -1.79
CA SER A 106 7.22 4.23 -0.79
C SER A 106 7.67 2.77 -0.71
N PRO A 107 8.36 2.33 0.36
CA PRO A 107 8.66 0.90 0.55
C PRO A 107 7.39 0.11 0.93
N THR A 108 6.43 0.75 1.59
CA THR A 108 5.21 0.10 2.08
C THR A 108 3.97 0.82 1.59
N GLY A 109 2.88 0.06 1.41
CA GLY A 109 1.57 0.63 1.14
C GLY A 109 0.46 -0.09 1.89
N THR A 110 -0.67 0.59 2.07
CA THR A 110 -1.88 -0.02 2.66
C THR A 110 -2.70 -0.63 1.55
N ALA A 111 -2.71 -1.96 1.48
CA ALA A 111 -3.50 -2.75 0.55
C ALA A 111 -4.87 -3.09 1.14
N SER A 112 -5.93 -2.61 0.51
CA SER A 112 -7.32 -2.95 0.81
C SER A 112 -7.83 -4.02 -0.15
N THR A 113 -8.35 -5.11 0.39
CA THR A 113 -8.97 -6.23 -0.33
C THR A 113 -10.27 -6.65 0.33
N ILE A 114 -11.10 -7.45 -0.33
CA ILE A 114 -12.42 -7.89 0.11
C ILE A 114 -12.39 -9.40 0.37
N PHE A 115 -12.92 -9.83 1.51
CA PHE A 115 -13.11 -11.26 1.79
C PHE A 115 -14.14 -11.88 0.83
N PRO A 116 -13.94 -13.11 0.35
CA PRO A 116 -14.92 -13.78 -0.51
C PRO A 116 -16.31 -13.85 0.13
N SER A 117 -17.36 -13.72 -0.69
CA SER A 117 -18.75 -13.85 -0.24
C SER A 117 -19.51 -14.84 -1.14
N PRO A 118 -19.92 -16.01 -0.61
CA PRO A 118 -19.64 -16.53 0.74
C PRO A 118 -18.16 -16.85 0.96
N LEU A 119 -17.74 -17.01 2.23
CA LEU A 119 -16.42 -17.57 2.54
C LEU A 119 -16.33 -19.03 2.06
N PRO A 120 -15.20 -19.50 1.52
CA PRO A 120 -15.10 -20.86 1.00
C PRO A 120 -15.04 -21.91 2.12
N GLU A 121 -16.13 -22.67 2.30
CA GLU A 121 -16.38 -23.59 3.44
C GLU A 121 -15.28 -24.63 3.70
N HIS A 122 -14.50 -25.00 2.69
CA HIS A 122 -13.46 -26.04 2.79
C HIS A 122 -12.04 -25.49 2.64
N SER A 123 -11.87 -24.17 2.62
CA SER A 123 -10.56 -23.55 2.50
C SER A 123 -9.90 -23.35 3.86
N ARG A 124 -8.75 -24.00 4.07
CA ARG A 124 -7.87 -23.76 5.24
C ARG A 124 -7.41 -22.30 5.35
N ALA A 125 -7.46 -21.53 4.27
CA ALA A 125 -7.13 -20.10 4.28
C ALA A 125 -8.15 -19.25 5.05
N TYR A 126 -9.39 -19.72 5.20
CA TYR A 126 -10.49 -19.00 5.85
C TYR A 126 -11.11 -19.78 7.03
N ALA A 127 -10.52 -20.90 7.45
CA ALA A 127 -11.07 -21.78 8.51
C ALA A 127 -11.22 -21.11 9.90
N HIS A 128 -10.59 -19.95 10.11
CA HIS A 128 -10.72 -19.13 11.32
C HIS A 128 -11.33 -17.74 11.05
N SER A 129 -11.79 -17.47 9.83
CA SER A 129 -12.51 -16.25 9.46
C SER A 129 -13.96 -16.34 9.93
N PRO A 130 -14.47 -15.42 10.76
CA PRO A 130 -15.87 -15.41 11.16
C PRO A 130 -16.79 -15.23 9.93
N ALA A 131 -17.91 -15.94 9.86
CA ALA A 131 -18.84 -15.84 8.73
C ALA A 131 -19.30 -14.41 8.44
N SER A 132 -19.36 -13.55 9.47
CA SER A 132 -19.70 -12.13 9.38
C SER A 132 -18.69 -11.26 8.66
N VAL A 133 -17.49 -11.74 8.29
CA VAL A 133 -16.52 -10.95 7.49
C VAL A 133 -16.67 -11.19 5.99
N ALA A 134 -17.54 -12.11 5.54
CA ALA A 134 -17.79 -12.35 4.12
C ALA A 134 -18.20 -11.06 3.40
N GLY A 135 -17.51 -10.69 2.31
CA GLY A 135 -17.76 -9.46 1.56
C GLY A 135 -17.31 -8.16 2.25
N HIS A 136 -16.77 -8.20 3.48
CA HIS A 136 -16.16 -7.02 4.10
C HIS A 136 -14.76 -6.76 3.55
N SER A 137 -14.38 -5.48 3.51
CA SER A 137 -13.01 -5.09 3.23
C SER A 137 -12.10 -5.26 4.45
N ILE A 138 -10.82 -5.52 4.19
CA ILE A 138 -9.73 -5.49 5.15
C ILE A 138 -8.54 -4.76 4.52
N SER A 139 -7.89 -3.92 5.32
CA SER A 139 -6.70 -3.17 4.92
C SER A 139 -5.49 -3.65 5.71
N LEU A 140 -4.41 -3.99 5.02
CA LEU A 140 -3.16 -4.49 5.59
C LEU A 140 -1.96 -3.77 4.96
N THR A 141 -0.86 -3.66 5.69
CA THR A 141 0.38 -3.08 5.17
C THR A 141 1.18 -4.15 4.42
N GLU A 142 1.56 -3.86 3.18
CA GLU A 142 2.35 -4.74 2.32
C GLU A 142 3.65 -4.07 1.87
N TYR A 143 4.69 -4.87 1.61
CA TYR A 143 5.93 -4.39 0.96
C TYR A 143 5.71 -4.19 -0.54
N VAL A 144 6.04 -2.99 -1.03
CA VAL A 144 5.87 -2.58 -2.43
C VAL A 144 7.16 -1.99 -2.98
N SER A 145 7.34 -2.02 -4.30
CA SER A 145 8.43 -1.29 -4.97
C SER A 145 8.10 -0.99 -6.44
N ASP A 146 8.69 0.09 -6.95
CA ASP A 146 8.57 0.52 -8.36
C ASP A 146 9.56 -0.24 -9.27
N CYS A 147 9.50 -1.58 -9.23
CA CYS A 147 10.51 -2.46 -9.84
C CYS A 147 10.07 -3.18 -11.13
N GLU A 148 8.87 -2.90 -11.67
CA GLU A 148 8.40 -3.55 -12.92
C GLU A 148 9.35 -3.33 -14.11
N HIS A 149 10.02 -2.18 -14.17
CA HIS A 149 11.02 -1.88 -15.19
C HIS A 149 12.16 -2.92 -15.26
N ALA A 150 12.43 -3.67 -14.17
CA ALA A 150 13.47 -4.68 -14.12
C ALA A 150 13.09 -5.99 -14.84
N LEU A 151 11.80 -6.20 -15.12
CA LEU A 151 11.32 -7.35 -15.90
C LEU A 151 11.80 -7.26 -17.35
N PHE A 152 11.81 -6.05 -17.90
CA PHE A 152 12.23 -5.79 -19.28
C PHE A 152 13.76 -5.69 -19.40
N PRO A 153 14.35 -6.10 -20.53
CA PRO A 153 15.77 -5.85 -20.79
C PRO A 153 16.05 -4.35 -20.92
N SER A 154 17.28 -3.95 -20.60
CA SER A 154 17.75 -2.58 -20.82
C SER A 154 17.73 -2.23 -22.31
N ALA A 155 17.44 -0.98 -22.66
CA ALA A 155 17.36 -0.47 -24.04
C ALA A 155 18.64 -0.65 -24.90
N ALA A 156 19.72 -1.20 -24.33
CA ALA A 156 20.93 -1.57 -25.03
C ALA A 156 20.84 -2.87 -25.86
N SER A 157 19.85 -3.75 -25.62
CA SER A 157 19.78 -5.07 -26.28
C SER A 157 18.57 -5.34 -27.18
N ALA A 158 17.54 -4.49 -27.14
CA ALA A 158 16.40 -4.56 -28.05
C ALA A 158 15.72 -3.19 -28.21
N PRO A 159 15.11 -2.87 -29.37
CA PRO A 159 14.18 -1.75 -29.45
C PRO A 159 12.98 -2.06 -28.55
N ALA A 160 12.74 -1.20 -27.56
CA ALA A 160 11.59 -1.35 -26.69
C ALA A 160 10.28 -1.26 -27.52
N PRO A 161 9.23 -2.03 -27.18
CA PRO A 161 7.94 -1.91 -27.85
C PRO A 161 7.40 -0.47 -27.72
N PRO A 162 6.50 0.00 -28.61
CA PRO A 162 5.81 1.26 -28.41
C PRO A 162 5.05 1.23 -27.08
N GLY A 163 5.37 2.16 -26.17
CA GLY A 163 5.07 2.04 -24.72
C GLY A 163 6.21 1.41 -23.91
N GLY A 164 7.47 1.67 -24.30
CA GLY A 164 8.67 0.97 -23.87
C GLY A 164 9.14 1.27 -22.44
N GLY A 165 8.39 0.79 -21.46
CA GLY A 165 8.71 0.82 -20.04
C GLY A 165 7.74 -0.06 -19.26
N GLY A 166 8.00 -0.29 -17.97
CA GLY A 166 6.97 -0.88 -17.10
C GLY A 166 5.77 0.06 -17.02
N HIS A 167 4.55 -0.48 -17.05
CA HIS A 167 3.26 0.23 -16.97
C HIS A 167 2.99 0.88 -15.60
N GLY A 168 4.03 1.07 -14.80
CA GLY A 168 3.97 1.62 -13.47
C GLY A 168 3.35 0.69 -12.42
N ASN A 169 3.32 -0.62 -12.66
CA ASN A 169 2.72 -1.57 -11.75
C ASN A 169 3.62 -1.82 -10.52
N PRO A 170 3.15 -1.59 -9.28
CA PRO A 170 3.88 -1.95 -8.07
C PRO A 170 4.16 -3.45 -7.99
N ILE A 171 5.38 -3.81 -7.59
CA ILE A 171 5.81 -5.20 -7.35
C ILE A 171 5.64 -5.53 -5.87
N PHE A 172 5.14 -6.73 -5.58
CA PHE A 172 5.10 -7.35 -4.25
C PHE A 172 5.98 -8.60 -4.19
N LEU A 173 6.57 -8.84 -3.01
CA LEU A 173 7.02 -10.16 -2.58
C LEU A 173 5.86 -10.82 -1.81
N ALA A 174 4.96 -11.46 -2.56
CA ALA A 174 3.68 -11.92 -2.05
C ALA A 174 3.79 -13.21 -1.21
N LEU A 175 2.97 -13.32 -0.17
CA LEU A 175 2.90 -14.48 0.72
C LEU A 175 1.50 -15.12 0.68
N PRO A 176 1.33 -16.39 0.25
CA PRO A 176 0.03 -17.08 0.20
C PRO A 176 -0.66 -17.27 1.58
N ILE A 177 0.06 -17.01 2.67
CA ILE A 177 -0.50 -17.03 4.03
C ILE A 177 -1.16 -15.71 4.43
N ALA A 178 -0.80 -14.59 3.79
CA ALA A 178 -1.35 -13.27 4.12
C ALA A 178 -2.77 -13.11 3.54
N THR A 179 -3.66 -12.47 4.30
CA THR A 179 -5.07 -12.28 3.91
C THR A 179 -5.22 -11.51 2.60
N THR A 180 -4.36 -10.52 2.33
CA THR A 180 -4.33 -9.76 1.08
C THR A 180 -4.25 -10.68 -0.14
N PHE A 181 -3.23 -11.53 -0.22
CA PHE A 181 -3.02 -12.42 -1.37
C PHE A 181 -3.99 -13.61 -1.40
N ARG A 182 -4.57 -14.00 -0.25
CA ARG A 182 -5.70 -14.95 -0.21
C ARG A 182 -6.95 -14.37 -0.84
N ASN A 183 -7.29 -13.12 -0.49
CA ASN A 183 -8.44 -12.42 -1.03
C ASN A 183 -8.29 -12.19 -2.54
N THR A 184 -7.10 -11.75 -3.01
CA THR A 184 -6.87 -11.55 -4.45
C THR A 184 -6.89 -12.87 -5.23
N ALA A 185 -6.34 -13.96 -4.67
CA ALA A 185 -6.44 -15.30 -5.27
C ALA A 185 -7.88 -15.85 -5.34
N HIS A 186 -8.82 -15.26 -4.60
CA HIS A 186 -10.25 -15.54 -4.67
C HIS A 186 -11.04 -14.43 -5.40
N GLY A 187 -10.38 -13.62 -6.24
CA GLY A 187 -11.03 -12.66 -7.13
C GLY A 187 -11.26 -11.26 -6.55
N SER A 188 -10.69 -10.94 -5.38
CA SER A 188 -10.68 -9.56 -4.91
C SER A 188 -9.77 -8.70 -5.78
N ASN A 189 -10.31 -7.62 -6.34
CA ASN A 189 -9.48 -6.47 -6.74
C ASN A 189 -8.77 -5.87 -5.52
N LEU A 190 -7.72 -5.09 -5.75
CA LEU A 190 -6.89 -4.48 -4.73
C LEU A 190 -6.85 -2.96 -4.92
N SER A 191 -6.96 -2.24 -3.81
CA SER A 191 -6.73 -0.80 -3.72
C SER A 191 -5.50 -0.56 -2.85
N LEU A 192 -4.42 -0.03 -3.42
CA LEU A 192 -3.15 0.25 -2.76
C LEU A 192 -3.03 1.74 -2.48
N SER A 193 -3.12 2.14 -1.22
CA SER A 193 -2.91 3.54 -0.82
C SER A 193 -1.48 3.77 -0.34
N LEU A 194 -0.86 4.81 -0.88
CA LEU A 194 0.48 5.30 -0.52
C LEU A 194 0.36 6.76 -0.06
N SER A 195 1.12 7.13 0.97
CA SER A 195 1.04 8.46 1.57
C SER A 195 2.40 9.00 1.97
N TRP A 196 2.57 10.32 1.86
CA TRP A 196 3.72 11.02 2.43
C TRP A 196 3.46 11.50 3.88
N TRP A 197 2.40 10.99 4.53
CA TRP A 197 1.83 11.51 5.78
C TRP A 197 2.85 11.65 6.92
N ASP A 198 3.71 10.64 7.11
CA ASP A 198 4.71 10.57 8.18
C ASP A 198 5.93 11.49 7.95
N HIS A 199 5.99 12.18 6.81
CA HIS A 199 7.09 13.07 6.45
C HIS A 199 6.85 14.55 6.77
N VAL A 200 5.76 14.89 7.48
CA VAL A 200 5.38 16.29 7.79
C VAL A 200 6.49 17.13 8.42
N HIS A 201 7.36 16.52 9.23
CA HIS A 201 8.50 17.21 9.86
C HIS A 201 9.64 17.55 8.88
N ARG A 202 9.55 17.11 7.63
CA ARG A 202 10.52 17.36 6.54
C ARG A 202 9.93 18.19 5.40
N THR A 203 8.74 18.77 5.59
CA THR A 203 8.01 19.55 4.58
C THR A 203 7.74 20.96 5.07
N ALA A 204 7.68 21.92 4.14
CA ALA A 204 7.18 23.26 4.43
C ALA A 204 5.65 23.25 4.61
N PRO A 205 5.07 24.25 5.30
CA PRO A 205 3.63 24.51 5.25
C PRO A 205 3.08 24.61 3.83
N VAL A 206 1.86 24.10 3.63
CA VAL A 206 1.14 24.20 2.34
C VAL A 206 0.69 25.62 1.98
N TRP A 207 0.68 26.53 2.96
CA TRP A 207 0.35 27.94 2.78
C TRP A 207 1.12 28.79 3.81
N PRO A 208 1.56 30.02 3.47
CA PRO A 208 2.22 30.91 4.42
C PRO A 208 1.41 31.13 5.71
N GLY A 209 2.04 30.93 6.86
CA GLY A 209 1.40 31.04 8.18
C GLY A 209 0.54 29.85 8.61
N PHE A 210 0.30 28.86 7.75
CA PHE A 210 -0.39 27.63 8.13
C PHE A 210 0.56 26.69 8.91
N PRO A 211 0.09 25.91 9.91
CA PRO A 211 0.93 24.92 10.56
C PRO A 211 1.25 23.74 9.62
N PRO A 212 2.42 23.08 9.74
CA PRO A 212 2.68 21.82 9.05
C PRO A 212 1.59 20.80 9.38
N SER A 213 0.93 20.25 8.35
CA SER A 213 -0.23 19.37 8.51
C SER A 213 -0.12 18.17 7.57
N PRO A 214 -0.17 16.92 8.09
CA PRO A 214 -0.12 15.72 7.25
C PRO A 214 -1.25 15.62 6.23
N ALA A 215 -2.42 16.22 6.53
CA ALA A 215 -3.55 16.26 5.61
C ALA A 215 -3.22 17.05 4.31
N GLY A 216 -2.28 18.00 4.38
CA GLY A 216 -1.78 18.75 3.23
C GLY A 216 -0.70 18.02 2.41
N LEU A 217 -0.35 16.78 2.75
CA LEU A 217 0.70 16.01 2.08
C LEU A 217 0.14 15.07 0.98
N PRO A 218 0.96 14.80 -0.06
CA PRO A 218 0.53 14.00 -1.20
C PRO A 218 0.22 12.55 -0.84
N ARG A 219 -0.81 12.03 -1.50
CA ARG A 219 -1.33 10.67 -1.39
C ARG A 219 -1.75 10.17 -2.77
N VAL A 220 -1.50 8.90 -3.06
CA VAL A 220 -2.03 8.21 -4.25
C VAL A 220 -2.71 6.91 -3.83
N THR A 221 -3.82 6.59 -4.47
CA THR A 221 -4.45 5.28 -4.40
C THR A 221 -4.45 4.66 -5.79
N LEU A 222 -3.86 3.48 -5.91
CA LEU A 222 -3.78 2.69 -7.14
C LEU A 222 -4.80 1.57 -7.06
N LEU A 223 -5.66 1.42 -8.06
CA LEU A 223 -6.72 0.40 -8.09
C LEU A 223 -6.52 -0.52 -9.28
N GLY A 224 -6.80 -1.80 -9.08
CA GLY A 224 -6.74 -2.82 -10.12
C GLY A 224 -6.75 -4.22 -9.51
N TYR A 225 -5.99 -5.16 -10.08
CA TYR A 225 -5.91 -6.55 -9.63
C TYR A 225 -4.47 -7.03 -9.45
N VAL A 226 -4.29 -8.07 -8.65
CA VAL A 226 -2.98 -8.70 -8.43
C VAL A 226 -2.86 -9.97 -9.26
N GLU A 227 -1.75 -10.09 -9.99
CA GLU A 227 -1.36 -11.32 -10.69
C GLU A 227 0.06 -11.75 -10.28
N GLY A 228 0.31 -13.05 -10.36
CA GLY A 228 1.67 -13.59 -10.23
C GLY A 228 2.50 -13.28 -11.48
N ILE A 229 3.79 -13.04 -11.31
CA ILE A 229 4.70 -12.75 -12.42
C ILE A 229 5.16 -14.08 -13.04
N ASP A 230 4.72 -14.35 -14.27
CA ASP A 230 5.30 -15.41 -15.10
C ASP A 230 6.55 -14.88 -15.80
N PHE A 231 7.73 -15.35 -15.38
CA PHE A 231 9.00 -14.95 -15.98
C PHE A 231 9.19 -15.48 -17.41
N ALA A 232 8.51 -16.57 -17.80
CA ALA A 232 8.60 -17.11 -19.16
C ALA A 232 8.05 -16.10 -20.20
N ALA A 233 7.04 -15.31 -19.83
CA ALA A 233 6.47 -14.26 -20.67
C ALA A 233 7.44 -13.09 -20.98
N TYR A 234 8.54 -12.97 -20.22
CA TYR A 234 9.59 -11.95 -20.45
C TYR A 234 10.81 -12.50 -21.19
N THR A 235 10.76 -13.75 -21.66
CA THR A 235 11.81 -14.34 -22.50
C THR A 235 11.63 -14.00 -23.97
N THR A 236 12.73 -14.03 -24.72
CA THR A 236 12.76 -13.94 -26.19
C THR A 236 11.84 -14.96 -26.87
N SER A 237 11.63 -16.13 -26.27
CA SER A 237 10.69 -17.16 -26.73
C SER A 237 9.22 -16.93 -26.35
N GLY A 238 8.94 -16.23 -25.25
CA GLY A 238 7.58 -15.94 -24.76
C GLY A 238 6.94 -14.70 -25.40
N GLY A 239 7.77 -13.77 -25.88
CA GLY A 239 7.37 -12.49 -26.46
C GLY A 239 6.75 -12.55 -27.86
N GLY A 240 5.60 -13.22 -28.02
CA GLY A 240 4.63 -12.91 -29.08
C GLY A 240 5.11 -13.07 -30.53
N GLY A 241 5.67 -14.24 -30.90
CA GLY A 241 5.95 -14.57 -32.29
C GLY A 241 5.85 -16.07 -32.54
N GLY A 242 4.97 -16.49 -33.46
CA GLY A 242 4.71 -17.91 -33.79
C GLY A 242 5.83 -18.58 -34.59
N GLY A 243 7.07 -18.49 -34.12
CA GLY A 243 8.21 -19.22 -34.66
C GLY A 243 8.23 -20.64 -34.14
N SER A 244 8.15 -21.63 -35.03
CA SER A 244 8.41 -23.03 -34.71
C SER A 244 9.91 -23.27 -34.47
N GLY A 245 10.44 -22.71 -33.39
CA GLY A 245 11.82 -22.89 -32.96
C GLY A 245 11.90 -23.99 -31.91
N THR A 246 12.52 -25.12 -32.26
CA THR A 246 12.96 -26.15 -31.29
C THR A 246 14.22 -25.67 -30.56
N GLY A 247 14.19 -24.45 -30.02
CA GLY A 247 15.22 -23.93 -29.12
C GLY A 247 15.01 -24.52 -27.74
N ASP A 248 16.04 -25.16 -27.21
CA ASP A 248 15.91 -26.02 -26.04
C ASP A 248 15.52 -25.21 -24.79
N GLY A 249 14.55 -25.72 -24.03
CA GLY A 249 13.92 -24.99 -22.90
C GLY A 249 14.89 -24.55 -21.79
N GLU A 250 16.10 -25.09 -21.77
CA GLU A 250 17.22 -24.67 -20.91
C GLU A 250 17.63 -23.20 -21.15
N GLU A 251 17.59 -22.71 -22.40
CA GLU A 251 17.91 -21.29 -22.70
C GLU A 251 16.82 -20.35 -22.19
N ALA A 252 15.56 -20.72 -22.36
CA ALA A 252 14.40 -19.95 -21.87
C ALA A 252 14.32 -19.95 -20.32
N GLU A 253 14.60 -21.08 -19.67
CA GLU A 253 14.69 -21.18 -18.21
C GLU A 253 15.81 -20.28 -17.66
N LYS A 254 16.97 -20.27 -18.33
CA LYS A 254 18.07 -19.38 -17.98
C LYS A 254 17.71 -17.90 -18.15
N GLU A 255 17.08 -17.51 -19.26
CA GLU A 255 16.64 -16.12 -19.48
C GLU A 255 15.61 -15.70 -18.41
N ALA A 256 14.64 -16.55 -18.09
CA ALA A 256 13.66 -16.32 -17.02
C ALA A 256 14.34 -16.13 -15.64
N ALA A 257 15.35 -16.94 -15.32
CA ALA A 257 16.13 -16.79 -14.10
C ALA A 257 16.96 -15.48 -14.08
N GLU A 258 17.48 -15.03 -15.22
CA GLU A 258 18.13 -13.72 -15.35
C GLU A 258 17.12 -12.56 -15.17
N VAL A 259 15.88 -12.71 -15.63
CA VAL A 259 14.79 -11.74 -15.37
C VAL A 259 14.45 -11.67 -13.88
N GLU A 260 14.25 -12.82 -13.22
CA GLU A 260 13.99 -12.87 -11.77
C GLU A 260 15.16 -12.28 -10.97
N ALA A 261 16.41 -12.53 -11.38
CA ALA A 261 17.58 -11.97 -10.73
C ALA A 261 17.62 -10.42 -10.81
N ARG A 262 17.23 -9.83 -11.95
CA ARG A 262 17.09 -8.37 -12.08
C ARG A 262 15.99 -7.82 -11.17
N LEU A 263 14.83 -8.46 -11.15
CA LEU A 263 13.71 -8.07 -10.28
C LEU A 263 14.11 -8.13 -8.80
N THR A 264 14.71 -9.25 -8.38
CA THR A 264 15.25 -9.48 -7.04
C THR A 264 16.25 -8.38 -6.66
N ALA A 265 17.22 -8.09 -7.54
CA ALA A 265 18.22 -7.05 -7.30
C ALA A 265 17.61 -5.64 -7.25
N CYS A 266 16.47 -5.39 -7.90
CA CYS A 266 15.70 -4.16 -7.74
C CYS A 266 15.00 -4.10 -6.38
N TYR A 267 14.20 -5.13 -6.07
CA TYR A 267 13.36 -5.19 -4.88
C TYR A 267 14.20 -5.08 -3.59
N LEU A 268 15.34 -5.77 -3.52
CA LEU A 268 16.23 -5.76 -2.35
C LEU A 268 16.94 -4.41 -2.11
N ARG A 269 16.91 -3.45 -3.04
CA ARG A 269 17.37 -2.07 -2.78
C ARG A 269 16.37 -1.28 -1.94
N ALA A 270 15.07 -1.53 -2.13
CA ALA A 270 14.01 -0.98 -1.29
C ALA A 270 13.85 -1.79 0.01
N HIS A 271 14.04 -3.12 -0.07
CA HIS A 271 13.76 -4.09 1.00
C HIS A 271 14.95 -5.02 1.29
N PRO A 272 16.02 -4.57 1.98
CA PRO A 272 17.19 -5.41 2.23
C PRO A 272 16.90 -6.67 3.07
N ASP A 273 15.92 -6.59 3.96
CA ASP A 273 15.47 -7.68 4.84
C ASP A 273 14.60 -8.72 4.12
N ALA A 274 13.92 -8.34 3.01
CA ALA A 274 13.17 -9.25 2.14
C ALA A 274 14.03 -10.43 1.62
N LYS A 275 15.36 -10.31 1.67
CA LYS A 275 16.32 -11.39 1.42
C LYS A 275 16.06 -12.66 2.25
N ALA A 276 15.48 -12.55 3.44
CA ALA A 276 15.11 -13.67 4.29
C ALA A 276 13.85 -14.42 3.81
N TRP A 277 13.08 -13.81 2.91
CA TRP A 277 11.74 -14.24 2.51
C TRP A 277 11.60 -14.55 1.02
N LEU A 278 12.68 -14.40 0.22
CA LEU A 278 12.69 -14.61 -1.24
C LEU A 278 12.16 -15.99 -1.67
N PRO A 279 11.62 -16.11 -2.90
CA PRO A 279 11.20 -17.39 -3.45
C PRO A 279 12.36 -18.38 -3.49
N HIS A 280 12.04 -19.67 -3.43
CA HIS A 280 13.00 -20.80 -3.48
C HIS A 280 14.08 -20.81 -2.37
N ARG A 281 14.08 -19.86 -1.44
CA ARG A 281 15.05 -19.80 -0.33
C ARG A 281 14.83 -20.96 0.65
N LYS A 282 15.81 -21.87 0.71
CA LYS A 282 15.84 -22.95 1.71
C LYS A 282 15.78 -22.39 3.13
N GLY A 283 14.82 -22.86 3.91
CA GLY A 283 14.62 -22.42 5.30
C GLY A 283 13.84 -21.11 5.47
N ALA A 284 13.25 -20.53 4.42
CA ALA A 284 12.26 -19.47 4.59
C ALA A 284 11.03 -20.00 5.35
N PRO A 285 10.44 -19.23 6.31
CA PRO A 285 9.28 -19.69 7.07
C PRO A 285 8.04 -19.98 6.23
N HIS A 286 7.91 -19.28 5.10
CA HIS A 286 6.83 -19.41 4.12
C HIS A 286 7.41 -19.35 2.71
N GLN A 287 6.72 -19.95 1.74
CA GLN A 287 7.04 -19.79 0.33
C GLN A 287 6.40 -18.49 -0.17
N SER A 288 7.22 -17.53 -0.59
CA SER A 288 6.75 -16.34 -1.30
C SER A 288 6.66 -16.59 -2.80
N PHE A 289 6.03 -15.67 -3.52
CA PHE A 289 6.07 -15.56 -4.97
C PHE A 289 6.14 -14.09 -5.40
N TRP A 290 6.58 -13.83 -6.63
CA TRP A 290 6.55 -12.48 -7.19
C TRP A 290 5.17 -12.16 -7.75
N ALA A 291 4.64 -10.99 -7.42
CA ALA A 291 3.36 -10.52 -7.91
C ALA A 291 3.44 -9.04 -8.30
N ARG A 292 2.51 -8.58 -9.16
CA ARG A 292 2.32 -7.15 -9.45
C ARG A 292 0.86 -6.74 -9.26
N LEU A 293 0.64 -5.49 -8.84
CA LEU A 293 -0.66 -4.83 -8.99
C LEU A 293 -0.74 -4.27 -10.40
N VAL A 294 -1.53 -4.89 -11.28
CA VAL A 294 -1.86 -4.31 -12.58
C VAL A 294 -2.76 -3.10 -12.35
N VAL A 295 -2.24 -1.90 -12.58
CA VAL A 295 -2.95 -0.65 -12.32
C VAL A 295 -3.94 -0.36 -13.44
N GLU A 296 -5.21 -0.22 -13.05
CA GLU A 296 -6.34 0.11 -13.92
C GLU A 296 -6.84 1.54 -13.68
N GLN A 297 -6.73 2.06 -12.45
CA GLN A 297 -7.09 3.44 -12.10
C GLN A 297 -6.13 4.03 -11.07
N VAL A 298 -5.96 5.35 -11.13
CA VAL A 298 -5.08 6.12 -10.25
C VAL A 298 -5.86 7.31 -9.69
N TYR A 299 -6.02 7.37 -8.36
CA TYR A 299 -6.62 8.50 -7.67
C TYR A 299 -5.55 9.28 -6.90
N TRP A 300 -5.38 10.55 -7.24
CA TRP A 300 -4.37 11.45 -6.68
C TRP A 300 -4.98 12.47 -5.73
N VAL A 301 -4.27 12.75 -4.64
CA VAL A 301 -4.52 13.90 -3.75
C VAL A 301 -3.17 14.57 -3.55
N GLY A 302 -2.87 15.64 -4.28
CA GLY A 302 -1.55 16.28 -4.23
C GLY A 302 -1.24 17.04 -2.94
N GLY A 303 -2.27 17.29 -2.11
CA GLY A 303 -2.13 18.00 -0.85
C GLY A 303 -3.31 18.93 -0.61
N PHE A 304 -3.02 20.22 -0.44
CA PHE A 304 -4.05 21.25 -0.21
C PHE A 304 -4.87 21.53 -1.49
N GLY A 305 -6.18 21.33 -1.41
CA GLY A 305 -7.10 21.57 -2.53
C GLY A 305 -7.09 23.03 -2.98
N GLY A 306 -7.14 23.26 -4.30
CA GLY A 306 -7.04 24.59 -4.92
C GLY A 306 -5.60 25.00 -5.28
N LEU A 307 -4.58 24.37 -4.68
CA LEU A 307 -3.16 24.55 -5.03
C LEU A 307 -2.54 23.29 -5.66
N GLN A 308 -3.26 22.17 -5.59
CA GLN A 308 -2.85 20.86 -6.06
C GLN A 308 -4.05 20.14 -6.70
N GLN A 309 -3.78 19.25 -7.66
CA GLN A 309 -4.82 18.40 -8.24
C GLN A 309 -5.35 17.38 -7.22
N ILE A 310 -6.65 17.14 -7.27
CA ILE A 310 -7.35 16.08 -6.52
C ILE A 310 -8.31 15.40 -7.49
N GLY A 311 -8.18 14.08 -7.70
CA GLY A 311 -9.03 13.33 -8.62
C GLY A 311 -8.30 12.22 -9.38
N TRP A 312 -8.89 11.81 -10.50
CA TRP A 312 -8.42 10.69 -11.31
C TRP A 312 -7.32 11.14 -12.28
N ALA A 313 -6.13 10.53 -12.17
CA ALA A 313 -5.04 10.76 -13.10
C ALA A 313 -5.24 9.97 -14.41
N ASN A 314 -4.68 10.45 -15.51
CA ASN A 314 -4.79 9.76 -16.79
C ASN A 314 -3.93 8.49 -16.81
N LEU A 315 -4.55 7.34 -17.07
CA LEU A 315 -3.89 6.04 -17.09
C LEU A 315 -2.80 5.93 -18.17
N SER A 316 -2.90 6.66 -19.29
CA SER A 316 -1.80 6.69 -20.27
C SER A 316 -0.57 7.44 -19.73
N GLU A 317 -0.78 8.57 -19.05
CA GLU A 317 0.31 9.32 -18.40
C GLU A 317 0.97 8.53 -17.27
N TRP A 318 0.19 7.71 -16.55
CA TRP A 318 0.71 6.82 -15.50
C TRP A 318 1.64 5.74 -16.07
N ARG A 319 1.32 5.23 -17.27
CA ARG A 319 2.03 4.12 -17.91
C ARG A 319 3.27 4.54 -18.69
N GLY A 320 3.34 5.80 -19.14
CA GLY A 320 4.45 6.36 -19.95
C GLY A 320 4.14 6.42 -21.43
#